data_AF-A0A1I8NKB3-F1
#
_entry.id   AF-A0A1I8NKB3-F1
#
_cell.length_a   1.000
_cell.length_b   1.000
_cell.length_c   1.000
_cell.angle_alpha   90.00
_cell.angle_beta   90.00
_cell.angle_gamma   90.00
#
_symmetry.space_group_name_H-M   'P 1'
#
loop_
_entity.id
_entity.type
_entity.pdbx_description
1 polymer ?
#
loop_
_entity_poly.entity_id
_entity_poly.type
_entity_poly.pdbx_seq_one_letter_code
_entity_poly.pdbx_strand_id
1 'polypeptide(L)'
;MRTAYQSMLFQLLKGNLYHDPPQSLSDLIDKGCKLVTTEGTFDSIGTVPRIEQGLIEVIKIKNTSEQSTFFYMEKNTREGNCLSGISPMDFLTYHATRENKRGVFFALPEKIFTQHITMYFSKHSFLINRINFLLMSLRSMGLIDFWARQSLDTSYFDAPNDVHFVAVEFAKVKGVFVTYLALMLVASIVFCLEVILFNFKKML
;
A
#
# COMPACT_ATOMS: atom_id res chain seq x y z
N MET A 1 -26.54 -26.29 9.46
CA MET A 1 -26.29 -25.90 8.04
C MET A 1 -26.01 -24.41 7.89
N ARG A 2 -26.99 -23.51 8.15
CA ARG A 2 -26.79 -22.05 7.98
C ARG A 2 -25.61 -21.48 8.78
N THR A 3 -25.50 -21.86 10.06
CA THR A 3 -24.41 -21.41 10.95
C THR A 3 -23.04 -21.89 10.47
N ALA A 4 -22.92 -23.14 10.01
CA ALA A 4 -21.70 -23.70 9.46
C ALA A 4 -21.26 -23.01 8.15
N TYR A 5 -22.22 -22.68 7.27
CA TYR A 5 -21.94 -21.90 6.06
C TYR A 5 -21.44 -20.49 6.41
N GLN A 6 -22.11 -19.81 7.33
CA GLN A 6 -21.73 -18.47 7.77
C GLN A 6 -20.34 -18.46 8.43
N SER A 7 -20.01 -19.47 9.25
CA SER A 7 -18.69 -19.57 9.87
C SER A 7 -17.58 -19.82 8.84
N MET A 8 -17.82 -20.71 7.86
CA MET A 8 -16.84 -20.98 6.80
C MET A 8 -16.64 -19.77 5.88
N LEU A 9 -17.71 -19.10 5.49
CA LEU A 9 -17.64 -17.87 4.69
C LEU A 9 -16.86 -16.79 5.43
N PHE A 10 -17.09 -16.62 6.74
CA PHE A 10 -16.35 -15.68 7.56
C PHE A 10 -14.86 -16.01 7.61
N GLN A 11 -14.49 -17.28 7.79
CA GLN A 11 -13.09 -17.72 7.77
C GLN A 11 -12.41 -17.45 6.42
N LEU A 12 -13.11 -17.73 5.31
CA LEU A 12 -12.61 -17.47 3.95
C LEU A 12 -12.42 -15.98 3.67
N LEU A 13 -13.37 -15.15 4.10
CA LEU A 13 -13.26 -13.69 3.95
C LEU A 13 -12.09 -13.16 4.78
N LYS A 14 -11.93 -13.62 6.03
CA LYS A 14 -10.84 -13.19 6.90
C LYS A 14 -9.46 -13.56 6.34
N GLY A 15 -9.29 -14.78 5.83
CA GLY A 15 -8.01 -15.27 5.31
C GLY A 15 -7.52 -14.57 4.04
N ASN A 16 -8.44 -14.10 3.20
CA ASN A 16 -8.08 -13.36 1.96
C ASN A 16 -7.97 -11.84 2.15
N LEU A 17 -8.45 -11.29 3.26
CA LEU A 17 -8.44 -9.84 3.52
C LEU A 17 -7.28 -9.39 4.41
N TYR A 18 -6.75 -10.29 5.25
CA TYR A 18 -5.68 -9.98 6.20
C TYR A 18 -4.43 -10.81 5.88
N HIS A 19 -3.52 -10.26 5.09
CA HIS A 19 -2.11 -10.65 5.16
C HIS A 19 -1.43 -9.63 6.05
N ASP A 20 -0.69 -10.09 7.05
CA ASP A 20 0.06 -9.17 7.89
C ASP A 20 1.06 -8.39 7.00
N PRO A 21 1.02 -7.05 7.07
CA PRO A 21 1.92 -6.25 6.28
C PRO A 21 3.36 -6.55 6.72
N PRO A 22 4.32 -6.58 5.78
CA PRO A 22 5.72 -6.85 6.10
C PRO A 22 6.20 -5.85 7.15
N GLN A 23 6.89 -6.34 8.17
CA GLN A 23 7.38 -5.51 9.28
C GLN A 23 8.86 -5.14 9.09
N SER A 24 9.59 -5.98 8.34
CA SER A 24 11.01 -5.81 8.11
C SER A 24 11.41 -5.89 6.64
N LEU A 25 12.59 -5.38 6.32
CA LEU A 25 13.24 -5.55 5.03
C LEU A 25 13.51 -7.03 4.74
N SER A 26 13.73 -7.86 5.76
CA SER A 26 13.86 -9.32 5.58
C SER A 26 12.57 -9.92 5.05
N ASP A 27 11.42 -9.52 5.60
CA ASP A 27 10.12 -10.03 5.17
C ASP A 27 9.82 -9.66 3.71
N LEU A 28 10.31 -8.49 3.27
CA LEU A 28 10.20 -8.06 1.87
C LEU A 28 11.08 -8.91 0.95
N ILE A 29 12.27 -9.29 1.40
CA ILE A 29 13.18 -10.19 0.67
C ILE A 29 12.55 -11.59 0.57
N ASP A 30 12.05 -12.13 1.68
CA ASP A 30 11.42 -13.46 1.73
C ASP A 30 10.17 -13.54 0.85
N LYS A 31 9.41 -12.44 0.77
CA LYS A 31 8.25 -12.32 -0.14
C LYS A 31 8.65 -12.10 -1.61
N GLY A 32 9.94 -11.94 -1.92
CA GLY A 32 10.44 -11.72 -3.28
C GLY A 32 10.07 -10.35 -3.87
N CYS A 33 9.91 -9.34 -3.01
CA CYS A 33 9.52 -8.00 -3.43
C CYS A 33 10.67 -7.26 -4.11
N LYS A 34 10.36 -6.49 -5.16
CA LYS A 34 11.34 -5.62 -5.82
C LYS A 34 11.33 -4.25 -5.18
N LEU A 35 12.52 -3.71 -4.98
CA LEU A 35 12.73 -2.40 -4.39
C LEU A 35 12.75 -1.33 -5.47
N VAL A 36 11.93 -0.29 -5.33
CA VAL A 36 11.88 0.85 -6.24
C VAL A 36 12.43 2.06 -5.53
N THR A 37 13.37 2.76 -6.15
CA THR A 37 13.96 3.98 -5.58
C THR A 37 14.51 4.89 -6.69
N THR A 38 14.75 6.17 -6.37
CA THR A 38 15.45 7.11 -7.25
C THR A 38 16.95 6.89 -7.20
N GLU A 39 17.69 7.39 -8.19
CA GLU A 39 19.17 7.35 -8.17
C GLU A 39 19.75 8.08 -6.95
N GLY A 40 19.20 9.25 -6.58
CA GLY A 40 19.69 10.04 -5.44
C GLY A 40 19.52 9.33 -4.09
N THR A 41 18.38 8.65 -3.88
CA THR A 41 18.20 7.84 -2.68
C THR A 41 19.05 6.57 -2.72
N PHE A 42 19.21 5.95 -3.90
CA PHE A 42 20.07 4.77 -4.08
C PHE A 42 21.52 5.03 -3.65
N ASP A 43 22.07 6.20 -3.96
CA ASP A 43 23.44 6.58 -3.55
C ASP A 43 23.63 6.58 -2.03
N SER A 44 22.57 6.88 -1.27
CA SER A 44 22.61 6.85 0.20
C SER A 44 22.46 5.43 0.75
N ILE A 45 21.56 4.63 0.18
CA ILE A 45 21.19 3.30 0.72
C ILE A 45 22.02 2.17 0.13
N GLY A 46 22.79 2.40 -0.93
CA GLY A 46 23.58 1.37 -1.61
C GLY A 46 24.64 0.72 -0.72
N THR A 47 25.02 1.38 0.38
CA THR A 47 25.95 0.87 1.41
C THR A 47 25.28 0.01 2.48
N VAL A 48 23.96 -0.12 2.46
CA VAL A 48 23.24 -1.00 3.40
C VAL A 48 23.57 -2.45 3.04
N PRO A 49 24.10 -3.27 3.98
CA PRO A 49 24.65 -4.59 3.66
C PRO A 49 23.70 -5.50 2.87
N ARG A 50 22.40 -5.48 3.18
CA ARG A 50 21.38 -6.31 2.50
C ARG A 50 21.16 -5.90 1.04
N ILE A 51 21.29 -4.61 0.74
CA ILE A 51 21.14 -4.06 -0.61
C ILE A 51 22.45 -4.25 -1.38
N GLU A 52 23.58 -3.99 -0.73
CA GLU A 52 24.93 -4.19 -1.27
C GLU A 52 25.17 -5.65 -1.69
N GLN A 53 24.72 -6.60 -0.86
CA GLN A 53 24.81 -8.04 -1.12
C GLN A 53 23.84 -8.52 -2.22
N GLY A 54 22.98 -7.65 -2.75
CA GLY A 54 22.03 -8.00 -3.81
C GLY A 54 20.93 -8.96 -3.36
N LEU A 55 20.62 -9.00 -2.06
CA LEU A 55 19.54 -9.86 -1.52
C LEU A 55 18.15 -9.39 -1.97
N ILE A 56 18.04 -8.15 -2.46
CA ILE A 56 16.81 -7.59 -3.01
C ILE A 56 17.07 -6.96 -4.38
N GLU A 57 16.21 -7.24 -5.36
CA GLU A 57 16.30 -6.63 -6.69
C GLU A 57 15.91 -5.16 -6.61
N VAL A 58 16.76 -4.26 -7.11
CA VAL A 58 16.53 -2.80 -7.06
C VAL A 58 16.29 -2.22 -8.45
N ILE A 59 15.12 -1.59 -8.60
CA ILE A 59 14.70 -0.80 -9.76
C ILE A 59 15.03 0.65 -9.48
N LYS A 60 15.97 1.20 -10.24
CA LYS A 60 16.40 2.60 -10.13
C LYS A 60 15.63 3.46 -11.13
N ILE A 61 14.94 4.48 -10.63
CA ILE A 61 14.24 5.46 -11.44
C ILE A 61 15.20 6.63 -11.71
N LYS A 62 15.41 6.90 -13.00
CA LYS A 62 16.18 8.06 -13.47
C LYS A 62 15.32 9.33 -13.42
N ASN A 63 15.09 9.85 -12.23
CA ASN A 63 14.34 11.08 -12.02
C ASN A 63 14.87 11.80 -10.78
N THR A 64 14.94 13.13 -10.84
CA THR A 64 15.36 13.99 -9.74
C THR A 64 14.31 14.07 -8.62
N SER A 65 13.04 13.85 -8.93
CA SER A 65 11.96 13.93 -7.95
C SER A 65 11.79 12.62 -7.20
N GLU A 66 11.95 12.66 -5.88
CA GLU A 66 11.69 11.52 -4.97
C GLU A 66 10.25 10.98 -5.06
N GLN A 67 9.28 11.83 -5.42
CA GLN A 67 7.89 11.42 -5.60
C GLN A 67 7.72 10.43 -6.76
N SER A 68 8.65 10.39 -7.70
CA SER A 68 8.60 9.48 -8.86
C SER A 68 8.58 8.01 -8.45
N THR A 69 9.18 7.66 -7.31
CA THR A 69 9.11 6.33 -6.70
C THR A 69 7.66 5.91 -6.46
N PHE A 70 6.86 6.78 -5.83
CA PHE A 70 5.48 6.48 -5.49
C PHE A 70 4.58 6.44 -6.72
N PHE A 71 4.73 7.39 -7.64
CA PHE A 71 4.01 7.37 -8.93
C PHE A 71 4.32 6.11 -9.74
N TYR A 72 5.58 5.66 -9.74
CA TYR A 72 5.96 4.43 -10.42
C TYR A 72 5.32 3.21 -9.76
N MET A 73 5.34 3.12 -8.43
CA MET A 73 4.71 2.02 -7.70
C MET A 73 3.22 1.94 -8.02
N GLU A 74 2.47 3.04 -7.90
CA GLU A 74 1.03 3.03 -8.19
C GLU A 74 0.70 2.59 -9.61
N LYS A 75 1.51 3.01 -10.59
CA LYS A 75 1.28 2.65 -12.00
C LYS A 75 1.62 1.19 -12.31
N ASN A 76 2.57 0.60 -11.59
CA ASN A 76 3.12 -0.73 -11.88
C ASN A 76 2.69 -1.82 -10.89
N THR A 77 2.01 -1.45 -9.80
CA THR A 77 1.37 -2.41 -8.90
C THR A 77 0.29 -3.16 -9.68
N ARG A 78 0.51 -4.45 -9.88
CA ARG A 78 -0.44 -5.40 -10.48
C ARG A 78 -0.59 -6.60 -9.56
N GLU A 79 -1.74 -7.26 -9.61
CA GLU A 79 -1.97 -8.51 -8.88
C GLU A 79 -0.83 -9.51 -9.17
N GLY A 80 -0.08 -9.88 -8.13
CA GLY A 80 1.04 -10.83 -8.21
C GLY A 80 2.45 -10.23 -8.19
N ASN A 81 2.63 -8.92 -8.40
CA ASN A 81 3.94 -8.28 -8.30
C ASN A 81 4.08 -7.56 -6.95
N CYS A 82 4.95 -8.05 -6.07
CA CYS A 82 5.29 -7.33 -4.86
C CYS A 82 6.31 -6.22 -5.16
N LEU A 83 5.90 -4.96 -5.01
CA LEU A 83 6.76 -3.77 -5.13
C LEU A 83 6.85 -3.07 -3.78
N SER A 84 8.06 -2.68 -3.39
CA SER A 84 8.33 -1.86 -2.20
C SER A 84 9.12 -0.63 -2.60
N GLY A 85 8.83 0.52 -2.00
CA GLY A 85 9.51 1.78 -2.29
C GLY A 85 10.47 2.16 -1.17
N ILE A 86 11.67 2.62 -1.50
CA ILE A 86 12.55 3.32 -0.56
C ILE A 86 12.71 4.76 -0.99
N SER A 87 12.29 5.66 -0.11
CA SER A 87 12.46 7.11 -0.20
C SER A 87 12.31 7.69 1.22
N PRO A 88 12.83 8.90 1.50
CA PRO A 88 12.63 9.52 2.79
C PRO A 88 11.14 9.70 3.12
N MET A 89 10.78 9.47 4.38
CA MET A 89 9.40 9.47 4.86
C MET A 89 8.65 10.78 4.56
N ASP A 90 9.37 11.91 4.58
CA ASP A 90 8.80 13.23 4.32
C ASP A 90 8.23 13.34 2.90
N PHE A 91 8.87 12.73 1.91
CA PHE A 91 8.39 12.72 0.53
C PHE A 91 7.17 11.82 0.34
N LEU A 92 7.11 10.69 1.05
CA LEU A 92 5.92 9.84 1.08
C LEU A 92 4.74 10.59 1.70
N THR A 93 4.98 11.26 2.84
CA THR A 93 3.99 12.08 3.54
C THR A 93 3.44 13.15 2.62
N TYR A 94 4.34 13.93 1.99
CA TYR A 94 3.94 14.97 1.06
C TYR A 94 3.13 14.41 -0.13
N HIS A 95 3.55 13.28 -0.72
CA HIS A 95 2.82 12.65 -1.81
C HIS A 95 1.42 12.20 -1.39
N ALA A 96 1.30 11.53 -0.24
CA ALA A 96 0.02 11.06 0.30
C ALA A 96 -0.93 12.22 0.62
N THR A 97 -0.43 13.29 1.26
CA THR A 97 -1.23 14.48 1.57
C THR A 97 -1.65 15.23 0.30
N ARG A 98 -0.74 15.44 -0.65
CA ARG A 98 -1.00 16.20 -1.88
C ARG A 98 -2.01 15.52 -2.79
N GLU A 99 -1.88 14.21 -2.99
CA GLU A 99 -2.77 13.42 -3.84
C GLU A 99 -4.03 12.96 -3.08
N ASN A 100 -4.15 13.29 -1.79
CA ASN A 100 -5.22 12.86 -0.88
C ASN A 100 -5.42 11.33 -0.87
N LYS A 101 -4.32 10.59 -0.86
CA LYS A 101 -4.30 9.12 -0.93
C LYS A 101 -4.02 8.52 0.45
N ARG A 102 -5.09 8.25 1.20
CA ARG A 102 -5.02 7.59 2.53
C ARG A 102 -5.02 6.08 2.38
N GLY A 103 -4.15 5.39 3.14
CA GLY A 103 -4.11 3.92 3.20
C GLY A 103 -3.63 3.22 1.93
N VAL A 104 -3.14 3.95 0.92
CA VAL A 104 -2.58 3.36 -0.33
C VAL A 104 -1.19 2.78 -0.08
N PHE A 105 -0.41 3.44 0.76
CA PHE A 105 0.94 3.02 1.13
C PHE A 105 0.98 2.56 2.57
N PHE A 106 1.68 1.47 2.82
CA PHE A 106 2.03 1.02 4.16
C PHE A 106 3.49 1.39 4.43
N ALA A 107 3.73 2.23 5.44
CA ALA A 107 5.09 2.58 5.84
C ALA A 107 5.67 1.47 6.73
N LEU A 108 6.80 0.89 6.30
CA LEU A 108 7.50 -0.11 7.10
C LEU A 108 7.97 0.51 8.42
N PRO A 109 7.78 -0.17 9.57
CA PRO A 109 8.24 0.36 10.86
C PRO A 109 9.77 0.31 11.01
N GLU A 110 10.45 -0.58 10.28
CA GLU A 110 11.91 -0.64 10.27
C GLU A 110 12.51 0.58 9.55
N LYS A 111 13.36 1.33 10.26
CA LYS A 111 14.13 2.45 9.69
C LYS A 111 15.42 1.92 9.09
N ILE A 112 15.51 1.92 7.77
CA ILE A 112 16.68 1.41 7.03
C ILE A 112 17.85 2.39 7.10
N PHE A 113 17.57 3.69 6.90
CA PHE A 113 18.58 4.74 6.89
C PHE A 113 17.98 6.05 7.38
N THR A 114 18.76 6.82 8.16
CA THR A 114 18.34 8.14 8.64
C THR A 114 19.17 9.21 7.94
N GLN A 115 18.53 9.95 7.04
CA GLN A 115 19.13 11.14 6.42
C GLN A 115 19.00 12.34 7.35
N HIS A 116 20.08 13.11 7.44
CA HIS A 116 20.08 14.38 8.17
C HIS A 116 20.02 15.52 7.16
N ILE A 117 19.08 16.46 7.35
CA ILE A 117 19.01 17.67 6.55
C ILE A 117 20.12 18.62 7.01
N THR A 118 21.04 18.95 6.10
CA THR A 118 22.19 19.81 6.39
C THR A 118 22.28 20.97 5.41
N MET A 119 22.75 22.13 5.87
CA MET A 119 23.04 23.27 5.02
C MET A 119 24.54 23.35 4.74
N TYR A 120 24.93 23.41 3.47
CA TYR A 120 26.32 23.55 3.07
C TYR A 120 26.69 25.03 2.91
N PHE A 121 27.88 25.37 3.41
CA PHE A 121 28.47 26.71 3.30
C PHE A 121 29.85 26.60 2.64
N SER A 122 30.39 27.72 2.14
CA SER A 122 31.77 27.76 1.69
C SER A 122 32.73 27.49 2.87
N LYS A 123 33.87 26.85 2.59
CA LYS A 123 34.80 26.28 3.59
C LYS A 123 35.21 27.26 4.71
N HIS A 124 35.29 28.54 4.40
CA HIS A 124 35.71 29.59 5.33
C HIS A 124 34.62 30.63 5.58
N SER A 125 33.35 30.25 5.42
CA SER A 125 32.24 31.15 5.70
C SER A 125 32.15 31.44 7.20
N PHE A 126 32.24 32.73 7.55
CA PHE A 126 32.04 33.20 8.92
C PHE A 126 30.62 32.93 9.46
N LEU A 127 29.66 32.70 8.56
CA LEU A 127 28.25 32.51 8.91
C LEU A 127 27.96 31.13 9.51
N ILE A 128 28.83 30.15 9.30
CA ILE A 128 28.61 28.76 9.73
C ILE A 128 28.30 28.72 11.23
N ASN A 129 29.15 29.33 12.05
CA ASN A 129 29.00 29.31 13.50
C ASN A 129 27.72 30.03 13.95
N ARG A 130 27.42 31.18 13.32
CA ARG A 130 26.23 31.98 13.68
C ARG A 130 24.94 31.26 13.31
N ILE A 131 24.85 30.71 12.10
CA ILE A 131 23.67 29.97 11.66
C ILE A 131 23.49 28.69 12.45
N ASN A 132 24.57 27.93 12.71
CA ASN A 132 24.50 26.73 13.53
C ASN A 132 23.99 27.04 14.95
N PHE A 133 24.48 28.10 15.59
CA PHE A 133 23.99 28.53 16.90
C PHE A 133 22.50 28.89 16.86
N LEU A 134 22.04 29.59 15.82
CA LEU A 134 20.64 29.94 15.65
C LEU A 134 19.77 28.69 15.44
N LEU A 135 20.17 27.76 14.59
CA LEU A 135 19.45 26.50 14.35
C LEU A 135 19.35 25.66 15.63
N MET A 136 20.43 25.56 16.40
CA MET A 136 20.42 24.87 17.70
C MET A 136 19.49 25.56 18.70
N SER A 137 19.45 26.90 18.71
CA SER A 137 18.53 27.66 19.56
C SER A 137 17.06 27.46 19.16
N LEU A 138 16.77 27.44 17.84
CA LEU A 138 15.42 27.17 17.34
C LEU A 138 14.97 25.74 17.68
N ARG A 139 15.88 24.77 17.59
CA ARG A 139 15.63 23.39 17.99
C ARG A 139 15.40 23.28 19.50
N SER A 140 16.19 23.94 20.34
CA SER A 140 16.03 23.87 21.80
C SER A 140 14.73 24.51 22.29
N MET A 141 14.19 25.49 21.56
CA MET A 141 12.87 26.07 21.80
C MET A 141 11.72 25.18 21.30
N GLY A 142 12.01 24.09 20.57
CA GLY A 142 11.00 23.21 19.98
C GLY A 142 10.32 23.78 18.72
N LEU A 143 10.83 24.87 18.15
CA LEU A 143 10.21 25.54 17.01
C LEU A 143 10.27 24.67 15.74
N ILE A 144 11.36 23.93 15.58
CA ILE A 144 11.53 22.96 14.49
C ILE A 144 10.51 21.83 14.59
N ASP A 145 10.30 21.29 15.80
CA ASP A 145 9.32 20.22 16.02
C ASP A 145 7.88 20.72 15.82
N PHE A 146 7.60 21.96 16.22
CA PHE A 146 6.32 22.62 15.97
C PHE A 146 6.02 22.72 14.47
N TRP A 147 6.97 23.24 13.67
CA TRP A 147 6.80 23.33 12.21
C TRP A 147 6.73 21.98 11.52
N ALA A 148 7.47 20.98 12.02
CA ALA A 148 7.41 19.62 11.51
C ALA A 148 6.00 19.04 11.68
N ARG A 149 5.40 19.15 12.88
CA ARG A 149 4.03 18.69 13.14
C ARG A 149 2.97 19.45 12.33
N GLN A 150 3.19 20.74 12.07
CA GLN A 150 2.25 21.54 11.28
C GLN A 150 2.33 21.21 9.79
N SER A 151 3.51 20.84 9.28
CA SER A 151 3.75 20.64 7.84
C SER A 151 3.64 19.18 7.40
N LEU A 152 3.89 18.22 8.30
CA LEU A 152 3.87 16.79 8.02
C LEU A 152 2.71 16.16 8.80
N ASP A 153 1.61 15.88 8.09
CA ASP A 153 0.48 15.15 8.65
C ASP A 153 0.70 13.65 8.51
N THR A 154 1.22 13.03 9.58
CA THR A 154 1.49 11.58 9.61
C THR A 154 0.23 10.73 9.74
N SER A 155 -0.95 11.32 9.99
CA SER A 155 -2.21 10.58 10.12
C SER A 155 -2.63 9.84 8.86
N TYR A 156 -2.02 10.17 7.71
CA TYR A 156 -2.23 9.48 6.44
C TYR A 156 -1.70 8.03 6.42
N PHE A 157 -0.81 7.68 7.36
CA PHE A 157 -0.22 6.34 7.49
C PHE A 157 -0.75 5.54 8.67
N ASP A 158 -1.50 6.19 9.57
CA ASP A 158 -2.20 5.46 10.61
C ASP A 158 -3.13 4.47 9.90
N ALA A 159 -3.03 3.19 10.28
CA ALA A 159 -4.05 2.23 9.90
C ALA A 159 -5.39 2.87 10.30
N PRO A 160 -6.37 3.00 9.39
CA PRO A 160 -7.61 3.64 9.74
C PRO A 160 -8.13 2.94 11.01
N ASN A 161 -8.26 3.71 12.11
CA ASN A 161 -8.84 3.20 13.35
C ASN A 161 -10.27 2.68 13.11
N ASP A 162 -10.88 3.09 12.00
CA ASP A 162 -11.97 2.38 11.38
C ASP A 162 -11.42 1.14 10.70
N VAL A 163 -11.66 0.00 11.34
CA VAL A 163 -11.80 -1.29 10.67
C VAL A 163 -12.86 -1.07 9.58
N HIS A 164 -12.46 -0.53 8.44
CA HIS A 164 -13.30 -0.42 7.28
C HIS A 164 -13.58 -1.87 6.90
N PHE A 165 -14.77 -2.33 7.26
CA PHE A 165 -15.35 -3.51 6.66
C PHE A 165 -15.22 -3.29 5.16
N VAL A 166 -14.23 -3.95 4.55
CA VAL A 166 -14.00 -3.88 3.11
C VAL A 166 -15.32 -4.34 2.51
N ALA A 167 -16.10 -3.39 1.99
CA ALA A 167 -17.40 -3.68 1.42
C ALA A 167 -17.17 -4.74 0.34
N VAL A 168 -17.90 -5.85 0.43
CA VAL A 168 -17.70 -6.97 -0.49
C VAL A 168 -17.89 -6.43 -1.90
N GLU A 169 -16.79 -6.39 -2.64
CA GLU A 169 -16.75 -5.80 -3.98
C GLU A 169 -17.76 -6.52 -4.88
N PHE A 170 -18.53 -5.77 -5.67
CA PHE A 170 -19.61 -6.32 -6.49
C PHE A 170 -19.12 -7.44 -7.44
N ALA A 171 -17.85 -7.36 -7.87
CA ALA A 171 -17.17 -8.39 -8.64
C ALA A 171 -17.15 -9.76 -7.94
N LYS A 172 -16.96 -9.80 -6.61
CA LYS A 172 -16.94 -11.04 -5.82
C LYS A 172 -18.34 -11.64 -5.64
N VAL A 173 -19.39 -10.83 -5.66
CA VAL A 173 -20.79 -11.28 -5.51
C VAL A 173 -21.41 -11.72 -6.85
N LYS A 174 -20.85 -11.28 -7.98
CA LYS A 174 -21.33 -11.63 -9.34
C LYS A 174 -21.52 -13.13 -9.54
N GLY A 175 -20.64 -13.96 -8.98
CA GLY A 175 -20.75 -15.43 -9.09
C GLY A 175 -22.03 -15.99 -8.48
N VAL A 176 -22.51 -15.42 -7.37
CA VAL A 176 -23.78 -15.82 -6.72
C VAL A 176 -24.97 -15.46 -7.61
N PHE A 177 -24.94 -14.28 -8.24
CA PHE A 177 -25.99 -13.88 -9.17
C PHE A 177 -26.04 -14.78 -10.42
N VAL A 178 -24.89 -15.16 -10.98
CA VAL A 178 -24.83 -16.05 -12.15
C VAL A 178 -25.36 -17.44 -11.82
N THR A 179 -24.99 -18.00 -10.67
CA THR A 179 -25.49 -19.32 -10.24
C THR A 179 -26.99 -19.31 -9.98
N TYR A 180 -27.51 -18.25 -9.35
CA TYR A 180 -28.94 -18.06 -9.16
C TYR A 180 -29.70 -17.97 -10.50
N LEU A 181 -29.19 -17.20 -11.46
CA LEU A 181 -29.82 -17.04 -12.78
C LEU A 181 -29.81 -18.37 -13.56
N ALA A 182 -28.72 -19.13 -13.49
CA ALA A 182 -28.63 -20.46 -14.09
C ALA A 182 -29.68 -21.44 -13.50
N LEU A 183 -29.87 -21.44 -12.17
CA LEU A 183 -30.90 -22.27 -11.53
C LEU A 183 -32.31 -21.85 -11.92
N MET A 184 -32.56 -20.54 -12.04
CA MET A 184 -33.85 -20.01 -12.53
C MET A 184 -34.14 -20.41 -13.98
N LEU A 185 -33.11 -20.43 -14.85
CA LEU A 185 -33.26 -20.92 -16.21
C LEU A 185 -33.60 -22.41 -16.26
N VAL A 186 -32.91 -23.23 -15.47
CA VAL A 186 -33.20 -24.67 -15.37
C VAL A 186 -34.64 -24.89 -14.89
N ALA A 187 -35.07 -24.17 -13.85
CA ALA A 187 -36.44 -24.27 -13.35
C ALA A 187 -37.48 -23.87 -14.41
N SER A 188 -37.20 -22.82 -15.19
CA SER A 188 -38.08 -22.38 -16.28
C SER A 188 -38.18 -23.41 -17.39
N ILE A 189 -37.07 -24.08 -17.75
CA ILE A 189 -37.07 -25.16 -18.74
C ILE A 189 -37.91 -26.35 -18.25
N VAL A 190 -37.72 -26.76 -16.99
CA VAL A 190 -38.50 -27.86 -16.39
C VAL A 190 -39.99 -27.52 -16.38
N PHE A 191 -40.35 -26.29 -16.01
CA PHE A 191 -41.74 -25.84 -16.03
C PHE A 191 -42.33 -25.85 -17.45
N CYS A 192 -41.61 -25.36 -18.46
CA CYS A 192 -42.05 -25.43 -19.84
C CYS A 192 -42.25 -26.88 -20.33
N LEU A 193 -41.34 -27.78 -19.98
CA LEU A 193 -41.46 -29.21 -20.31
C LEU A 193 -42.68 -29.83 -19.62
N GLU A 194 -42.93 -29.50 -18.36
CA GLU A 194 -44.08 -29.97 -17.60
C GLU A 194 -45.40 -29.50 -18.24
N VAL A 195 -45.50 -28.23 -18.64
CA VAL A 195 -46.67 -27.69 -19.33
C VAL A 195 -46.92 -28.38 -20.68
N ILE A 196 -45.86 -28.63 -21.45
CA ILE A 196 -45.97 -29.35 -22.73
C ILE A 196 -46.47 -30.78 -22.48
N LEU A 197 -45.87 -31.50 -21.54
CA LEU A 197 -46.26 -32.88 -21.20
C LEU A 197 -47.69 -32.95 -20.65
N PHE A 198 -48.10 -31.98 -19.83
CA PHE A 198 -49.46 -31.90 -19.32
C PHE A 198 -50.50 -31.67 -20.43
N ASN A 199 -50.20 -30.80 -21.40
CA ASN A 199 -51.08 -30.57 -22.54
C ASN A 199 -51.19 -31.81 -23.46
N PHE A 200 -50.10 -32.55 -23.67
CA PHE A 200 -50.15 -33.81 -24.42
C PHE A 200 -50.97 -34.89 -23.71
N LYS A 201 -50.86 -34.98 -22.38
CA LYS A 201 -51.64 -35.94 -21.57
C LYS A 201 -53.13 -35.62 -21.49
N LYS A 202 -53.52 -34.35 -21.71
CA LYS A 202 -54.93 -33.92 -21.75
C LYS A 202 -55.60 -34.17 -23.11
N MET A 203 -54.81 -34.42 -24.15
CA MET A 203 -55.27 -34.63 -25.53
C MET A 203 -55.43 -36.12 -25.90
N LEU A 204 -54.98 -37.02 -25.01
CA LEU A 204 -55.12 -38.48 -25.12
C LEU A 204 -56.17 -38.97 -24.10
#